data_AF-A0A354J7T5-F1
#
_entry.id   AF-A0A354J7T5-F1
#
_cell.length_a   1.000
_cell.length_b   1.000
_cell.length_c   1.000
_cell.angle_alpha   90.00
_cell.angle_beta   90.00
_cell.angle_gamma   90.00
#
_symmetry.space_group_name_H-M   'P 1'
#
loop_
_entity.id
_entity.type
_entity.pdbx_description
1 polymer ?
#
loop_
_entity_poly.entity_id
_entity_poly.type
_entity_poly.pdbx_seq_one_letter_code
_entity_poly.pdbx_strand_id
1 'polypeptide(L)'
;PIFNEENSVSYEFIQLVNGEVQYTVSPLSGDNAQLAEDIIMNYMIKSAAWPGMDISTLGECYLLRATYSDGTTSDYYMFLHDGRAVMQWGTDGHYSFIENELYKKILEAVSSGKTAVVGIDDEDKYADDIDLLPGFTDEEVTSARAVVE
;
A
#
# COMPACT_ATOMS: atom_id res chain seq x y z
N PRO A 1 21.85 -22.75 16.56
CA PRO A 1 21.98 -21.33 16.13
C PRO A 1 21.41 -20.43 17.22
N ILE A 2 22.29 -19.69 17.91
CA ILE A 2 21.85 -18.67 18.87
C ILE A 2 21.42 -17.48 18.01
N PHE A 3 20.12 -17.16 18.00
CA PHE A 3 19.67 -15.87 17.50
C PHE A 3 20.14 -14.84 18.52
N ASN A 4 21.15 -14.03 18.16
CA ASN A 4 21.49 -12.86 18.94
C ASN A 4 20.31 -11.87 18.83
N GLU A 5 19.49 -11.82 19.86
CA GLU A 5 18.35 -10.90 19.99
C GLU A 5 18.79 -9.42 20.11
N GLU A 6 20.11 -9.16 20.15
CA GLU A 6 20.69 -7.83 20.33
C GLU A 6 20.79 -6.98 19.04
N ASN A 7 20.43 -7.51 17.88
CA ASN A 7 20.44 -6.75 16.62
C ASN A 7 19.14 -6.94 15.82
N SER A 8 18.01 -6.88 16.52
CA SER A 8 16.70 -6.99 15.90
C SER A 8 16.31 -5.65 15.28
N VAL A 9 16.11 -5.64 13.97
CA VAL A 9 15.54 -4.50 13.25
C VAL A 9 14.08 -4.82 12.99
N SER A 10 13.19 -3.93 13.42
CA SER A 10 11.77 -4.00 13.05
C SER A 10 11.49 -3.05 11.91
N TYR A 11 10.64 -3.48 10.98
CA TYR A 11 10.27 -2.69 9.82
C TYR A 11 8.77 -2.38 9.83
N GLU A 12 8.40 -1.27 9.23
CA GLU A 12 7.01 -0.91 8.95
C GLU A 12 6.87 -0.31 7.54
N PHE A 13 5.76 -0.61 6.87
CA PHE A 13 5.34 0.07 5.65
C PHE A 13 4.18 1.00 5.94
N ILE A 14 4.29 2.25 5.50
CA ILE A 14 3.27 3.29 5.68
C ILE A 14 2.93 3.87 4.31
N GLN A 15 1.65 3.85 3.94
CA GLN A 15 1.16 4.58 2.77
C GLN A 15 0.82 6.01 3.16
N LEU A 16 1.37 6.96 2.43
CA LEU A 16 1.13 8.39 2.58
C LEU A 16 0.41 8.91 1.33
N VAL A 17 -0.71 9.60 1.52
CA VAL A 17 -1.44 10.28 0.43
C VAL A 17 -1.58 11.74 0.81
N ASN A 18 -1.06 12.63 -0.05
CA ASN A 18 -0.94 14.07 0.23
C ASN A 18 -0.31 14.38 1.61
N GLY A 19 0.69 13.58 2.00
CA GLY A 19 1.38 13.71 3.29
C GLY A 19 0.65 13.13 4.51
N GLU A 20 -0.56 12.61 4.35
CA GLU A 20 -1.34 11.99 5.44
C GLU A 20 -1.20 10.47 5.43
N VAL A 21 -1.15 9.86 6.62
CA VAL A 21 -1.08 8.40 6.78
C VAL A 21 -2.43 7.78 6.46
N GLN A 22 -2.46 6.97 5.40
CA GLN A 22 -3.67 6.25 4.99
C GLN A 22 -3.71 4.82 5.50
N TYR A 23 -2.55 4.16 5.56
CA TYR A 23 -2.46 2.76 5.92
C TYR A 23 -1.07 2.43 6.47
N THR A 24 -1.02 1.48 7.39
CA THR A 24 0.22 1.03 8.02
C THR A 24 0.21 -0.49 8.18
N VAL A 25 1.30 -1.13 7.76
CA VAL A 25 1.62 -2.53 8.08
C VAL A 25 2.80 -2.51 9.04
N SER A 26 2.53 -2.86 10.31
CA SER A 26 3.55 -2.87 11.35
C SER A 26 3.20 -3.89 12.45
N PRO A 27 4.19 -4.63 12.98
CA PRO A 27 5.51 -4.82 12.41
C PRO A 27 5.45 -5.70 11.15
N LEU A 28 6.35 -5.47 10.18
CA LEU A 28 6.54 -6.42 9.09
C LEU A 28 7.12 -7.73 9.62
N SER A 29 6.69 -8.84 9.04
CA SER A 29 7.18 -10.18 9.37
C SER A 29 7.23 -11.06 8.13
N GLY A 30 7.98 -12.17 8.20
CA GLY A 30 8.13 -13.13 7.10
C GLY A 30 8.62 -12.48 5.80
N ASP A 31 7.96 -12.78 4.69
CA ASP A 31 8.33 -12.29 3.36
C ASP A 31 8.34 -10.76 3.26
N ASN A 32 7.49 -10.06 4.02
CA ASN A 32 7.45 -8.59 4.03
C ASN A 32 8.66 -7.97 4.71
N ALA A 33 9.20 -8.62 5.75
CA ALA A 33 10.44 -8.17 6.39
C ALA A 33 11.64 -8.40 5.47
N GLN A 34 11.68 -9.54 4.77
CA GLN A 34 12.73 -9.79 3.76
C GLN A 34 12.65 -8.80 2.59
N LEU A 35 11.43 -8.46 2.14
CA LEU A 35 11.23 -7.45 1.11
C LEU A 35 11.79 -6.09 1.51
N ALA A 36 11.57 -5.66 2.76
CA ALA A 36 12.13 -4.40 3.27
C ALA A 36 13.66 -4.39 3.20
N GLU A 37 14.32 -5.47 3.61
CA GLU A 37 15.77 -5.61 3.51
C GLU A 37 16.27 -5.56 2.06
N ASP A 38 15.60 -6.28 1.14
CA ASP A 38 15.97 -6.32 -0.27
C ASP A 38 15.89 -4.93 -0.92
N ILE A 39 14.87 -4.15 -0.57
CA ILE A 39 14.69 -2.77 -1.05
C ILE A 39 15.81 -1.86 -0.54
N ILE A 40 16.10 -1.90 0.76
CA ILE A 40 17.18 -1.10 1.36
C ILE A 40 18.52 -1.48 0.72
N MET A 41 18.81 -2.77 0.56
CA MET A 41 20.04 -3.23 -0.09
C MET A 41 20.11 -2.81 -1.56
N ASN A 42 18.99 -2.86 -2.30
CA ASN A 42 18.93 -2.40 -3.68
C ASN A 42 19.33 -0.92 -3.78
N TYR A 43 18.78 -0.08 -2.89
CA TYR A 43 19.13 1.34 -2.78
C TYR A 43 20.60 1.55 -2.43
N MET A 44 21.11 0.84 -1.41
CA MET A 44 22.48 1.00 -0.92
C MET A 44 23.56 0.61 -1.94
N ILE A 45 23.25 -0.33 -2.85
CA ILE A 45 24.20 -0.77 -3.88
C ILE A 45 24.28 0.22 -5.06
N LYS A 46 23.28 1.11 -5.24
CA LYS A 46 23.32 2.10 -6.33
C LYS A 46 24.35 3.19 -6.03
N SER A 47 25.25 3.42 -6.99
CA SER A 47 26.26 4.50 -6.88
C SER A 47 25.75 5.87 -7.34
N ALA A 48 24.62 5.92 -8.03
CA ALA A 48 24.05 7.17 -8.52
C ALA A 48 22.97 7.66 -7.55
N ALA A 49 23.17 8.87 -7.05
CA ALA A 49 22.28 9.55 -6.13
C ALA A 49 21.98 10.95 -6.67
N TRP A 50 20.71 11.33 -6.68
CA TRP A 50 20.20 12.61 -7.19
C TRP A 50 19.64 13.45 -6.04
N PRO A 51 19.56 14.79 -6.19
CA PRO A 51 18.96 15.65 -5.17
C PRO A 51 17.56 15.18 -4.80
N GLY A 52 17.25 15.14 -3.50
CA GLY A 52 15.94 14.73 -3.01
C GLY A 52 14.80 15.58 -3.55
N MET A 53 13.60 14.98 -3.55
CA MET A 53 12.35 15.67 -3.76
C MET A 53 11.69 16.01 -2.43
N ASP A 54 10.92 17.10 -2.43
CA ASP A 54 10.06 17.44 -1.30
C ASP A 54 8.90 16.45 -1.23
N ILE A 55 8.98 15.54 -0.25
CA ILE A 55 8.00 14.47 -0.03
C ILE A 55 6.59 15.04 0.19
N SER A 56 6.47 16.24 0.76
CA SER A 56 5.17 16.87 1.01
C SER A 56 4.42 17.28 -0.27
N THR A 57 5.14 17.38 -1.39
CA THR A 57 4.55 17.70 -2.70
C THR A 57 4.05 16.46 -3.45
N LEU A 58 4.34 15.26 -2.95
CA LEU A 58 3.94 14.01 -3.57
C LEU A 58 2.47 13.71 -3.26
N GLY A 59 1.69 13.44 -4.30
CA GLY A 59 0.29 13.02 -4.14
C GLY A 59 0.17 11.66 -3.44
N GLU A 60 1.11 10.76 -3.68
CA GLU A 60 1.21 9.46 -3.01
C GLU A 60 2.67 9.02 -2.88
N CYS A 61 3.04 8.46 -1.74
CA CYS A 61 4.31 7.79 -1.53
C CYS A 61 4.20 6.71 -0.45
N TYR A 62 5.23 5.87 -0.35
CA TYR A 62 5.32 4.78 0.62
C TYR A 62 6.57 4.97 1.48
N LEU A 63 6.39 5.00 2.79
CA LEU A 63 7.46 5.07 3.77
C LEU A 63 7.78 3.65 4.26
N LEU A 64 9.05 3.27 4.14
CA LEU A 64 9.65 2.17 4.87
C LEU A 64 10.41 2.76 6.06
N ARG A 65 9.97 2.47 7.28
CA ARG A 65 10.73 2.81 8.49
C ARG A 65 11.37 1.57 9.07
N ALA A 66 12.68 1.66 9.33
CA ALA A 66 13.44 0.67 10.07
C ALA A 66 13.70 1.20 11.49
N THR A 67 13.33 0.44 12.51
CA THR A 67 13.59 0.76 13.93
C THR A 67 14.58 -0.24 14.49
N TYR A 68 15.72 0.24 14.96
CA TYR A 68 16.83 -0.56 15.48
C TYR A 68 16.68 -0.80 17.00
N SER A 69 17.42 -1.78 17.53
CA SER A 69 17.39 -2.14 18.97
C SER A 69 17.66 -0.97 19.93
N ASP A 70 18.42 0.04 19.48
CA ASP A 70 18.75 1.24 20.26
C ASP A 70 17.66 2.33 20.21
N GLY A 71 16.54 2.05 19.53
CA GLY A 71 15.42 2.97 19.36
C GLY A 71 15.63 4.01 18.26
N THR A 72 16.77 4.00 17.56
CA THR A 72 16.96 4.85 16.38
C THR A 72 16.09 4.38 15.23
N THR A 73 15.72 5.32 14.35
CA THR A 73 14.88 5.03 13.18
C THR A 73 15.51 5.57 11.91
N SER A 74 15.44 4.79 10.84
CA SER A 74 15.76 5.22 9.49
C SER A 74 14.51 5.20 8.62
N ASP A 75 14.22 6.34 8.01
CA ASP A 75 13.05 6.53 7.15
C ASP A 75 13.48 6.54 5.69
N TYR A 76 12.77 5.77 4.87
CA TYR A 76 13.00 5.70 3.44
C TYR A 76 11.69 5.88 2.68
N TYR A 77 11.63 6.92 1.86
CA TYR A 77 10.47 7.29 1.07
C TYR A 77 10.58 6.73 -0.34
N MET A 78 9.54 6.05 -0.81
CA MET A 78 9.49 5.39 -2.11
C MET A 78 8.32 5.95 -2.90
N PHE A 79 8.56 6.30 -4.16
CA PHE A 79 7.57 6.91 -5.03
C PHE A 79 7.96 6.73 -6.50
N LEU A 80 7.03 7.06 -7.40
CA LEU A 80 7.31 7.13 -8.82
C LEU A 80 7.79 8.52 -9.20
N HIS A 81 8.95 8.58 -9.85
CA HIS A 81 9.47 9.79 -10.47
C HIS A 81 9.72 9.52 -11.96
N ASP A 82 9.08 10.31 -12.84
CA ASP A 82 9.08 10.10 -14.29
C ASP A 82 8.76 8.65 -14.70
N GLY A 83 7.80 8.03 -14.01
CA GLY A 83 7.35 6.66 -14.26
C GLY A 83 8.32 5.57 -13.80
N ARG A 84 9.36 5.90 -13.03
CA ARG A 84 10.32 4.94 -12.46
C ARG A 84 10.26 4.95 -10.95
N ALA A 85 10.44 3.79 -10.34
CA ALA A 85 10.51 3.68 -8.90
C ALA A 85 11.84 4.27 -8.38
N VAL A 86 11.73 5.13 -7.38
CA VAL A 86 12.87 5.69 -6.66
C VAL A 86 12.68 5.53 -5.16
N MET A 87 13.79 5.60 -4.44
CA MET A 87 13.84 5.59 -2.99
C MET A 87 14.74 6.73 -2.51
N GLN A 88 14.27 7.48 -1.53
CA GLN A 88 14.94 8.61 -0.91
C GLN A 88 15.11 8.36 0.59
N TRP A 89 16.32 8.54 1.09
CA TRP A 89 16.58 8.43 2.52
C TRP A 89 16.22 9.74 3.23
N GLY A 90 15.27 9.69 4.17
CA GLY A 90 14.77 10.87 4.88
C GLY A 90 14.06 11.88 3.98
N THR A 91 13.59 12.98 4.58
CA THR A 91 12.87 14.06 3.88
C THR A 91 13.80 14.94 3.03
N ASP A 92 15.08 15.02 3.40
CA ASP A 92 16.06 15.93 2.80
C ASP A 92 17.25 15.21 2.16
N GLY A 93 17.23 13.87 2.10
CA GLY A 93 18.33 13.10 1.53
C GLY A 93 18.27 12.98 0.02
N HIS A 94 19.22 12.22 -0.52
CA HIS A 94 19.27 11.95 -1.96
C HIS A 94 18.35 10.78 -2.30
N TYR A 95 17.83 10.77 -3.53
CA TYR A 95 17.13 9.60 -4.05
C TYR A 95 18.01 8.80 -5.02
N SER A 96 17.71 7.52 -5.14
CA SER A 96 18.26 6.61 -6.13
C SER A 96 17.14 5.80 -6.77
N PHE A 97 17.33 5.33 -8.00
CA PHE A 97 16.39 4.40 -8.62
C PHE A 97 16.45 3.03 -7.95
N ILE A 98 15.28 2.47 -7.68
CA ILE A 98 15.14 1.07 -7.25
C ILE A 98 14.50 0.26 -8.37
N GLU A 99 14.57 -1.06 -8.25
CA GLU A 99 13.91 -1.94 -9.19
C GLU A 99 12.38 -1.81 -9.11
N ASN A 100 11.73 -1.62 -10.26
CA ASN A 100 10.27 -1.49 -10.33
C ASN A 100 9.54 -2.72 -9.76
N GLU A 101 10.12 -3.91 -9.86
CA GLU A 101 9.53 -5.13 -9.29
C GLU A 101 9.51 -5.11 -7.77
N LEU A 102 10.52 -4.52 -7.13
CA LEU A 102 10.52 -4.33 -5.68
C LEU A 102 9.43 -3.35 -5.27
N TYR A 103 9.28 -2.24 -6.01
CA TYR A 103 8.22 -1.27 -5.76
C TYR A 103 6.82 -1.89 -5.88
N LYS A 104 6.57 -2.71 -6.92
CA LYS A 104 5.28 -3.42 -7.08
C LYS A 104 4.96 -4.32 -5.89
N LYS A 105 5.95 -5.07 -5.38
CA LYS A 105 5.75 -5.94 -4.21
C LYS A 105 5.32 -5.15 -2.96
N ILE A 106 5.75 -3.90 -2.81
CA ILE A 106 5.28 -3.03 -1.72
C ILE A 106 3.80 -2.71 -1.89
N LEU A 107 3.38 -2.37 -3.12
CA LEU A 107 1.97 -2.11 -3.42
C LEU A 107 1.11 -3.33 -3.08
N GLU A 108 1.59 -4.52 -3.42
CA GLU A 108 0.93 -5.79 -3.09
C GLU A 108 0.87 -6.04 -1.58
N ALA A 109 1.96 -5.78 -0.84
CA ALA A 109 1.99 -5.93 0.61
C ALA A 109 1.01 -4.98 1.32
N VAL A 110 0.99 -3.72 0.89
CA VAL A 110 0.08 -2.68 1.41
C VAL A 110 -1.38 -2.98 1.05
N SER A 111 -1.64 -3.45 -0.18
CA SER A 111 -3.00 -3.77 -0.64
C SER A 111 -3.56 -5.05 -0.01
N SER A 112 -2.70 -6.07 0.19
CA SER A 112 -3.09 -7.32 0.84
C SER A 112 -3.46 -7.08 2.30
N GLY A 113 -2.72 -6.20 2.99
CA GLY A 113 -3.06 -5.80 4.35
C GLY A 113 -4.39 -5.03 4.46
N LYS A 114 -4.74 -4.23 3.44
CA LYS A 114 -6.01 -3.49 3.39
C LYS A 114 -7.23 -4.41 3.27
N THR A 115 -7.07 -5.60 2.68
CA THR A 115 -8.19 -6.54 2.45
C THR A 115 -8.56 -7.33 3.70
N ALA A 116 -7.65 -7.47 4.68
CA ALA A 116 -7.89 -8.23 5.91
C ALA A 116 -8.81 -7.52 6.94
N VAL A 117 -9.10 -6.23 6.78
CA VAL A 117 -9.98 -5.44 7.67
C VAL A 117 -11.42 -5.33 7.17
N VAL A 118 -11.75 -5.92 6.01
CA VAL A 118 -13.13 -6.02 5.49
C VAL A 118 -13.54 -7.49 5.53
N GLY A 119 -13.79 -8.04 6.71
CA GLY A 119 -14.09 -9.47 6.81
C GLY A 119 -14.42 -10.04 8.18
N ILE A 120 -15.09 -9.28 9.06
CA ILE A 120 -15.84 -9.77 10.24
C ILE A 120 -16.81 -8.62 10.60
N ASP A 121 -18.14 -8.69 10.72
CA ASP A 121 -19.16 -9.74 10.86
C ASP A 121 -20.46 -9.22 10.20
N ASP A 122 -21.22 -10.08 9.51
CA ASP A 122 -22.65 -10.35 9.78
C ASP A 122 -23.17 -11.39 8.76
N GLU A 123 -23.02 -12.66 9.11
CA GLU A 123 -23.78 -13.75 8.52
C GLU A 123 -24.70 -14.30 9.62
N ASP A 124 -25.93 -13.81 9.70
CA ASP A 124 -27.03 -14.55 10.34
C ASP A 124 -28.27 -14.57 9.42
N LYS A 125 -28.29 -15.63 8.61
CA LYS A 125 -29.40 -16.58 8.42
C LYS A 125 -30.83 -16.04 8.42
N TYR A 126 -31.47 -16.08 7.25
CA TYR A 126 -32.86 -16.56 7.12
C TYR A 126 -33.04 -17.23 5.75
N ALA A 127 -33.12 -18.55 5.75
CA ALA A 127 -33.62 -19.34 4.63
C ALA A 127 -34.56 -20.42 5.20
N ASP A 128 -35.85 -20.29 4.87
CA ASP A 128 -36.98 -21.25 4.83
C ASP A 128 -38.27 -20.40 4.99
N ASP A 129 -39.35 -20.47 4.22
CA ASP A 129 -39.80 -21.39 3.17
C ASP A 129 -41.11 -20.82 2.55
N ILE A 130 -41.34 -21.06 1.24
CA ILE A 130 -42.61 -21.02 0.42
C ILE A 130 -43.44 -19.70 0.33
N ASP A 131 -44.12 -19.30 -0.76
CA ASP A 131 -44.71 -19.99 -1.91
C ASP A 131 -45.20 -19.00 -3.00
N LEU A 132 -45.19 -19.46 -4.25
CA LEU A 132 -46.00 -19.06 -5.43
C LEU A 132 -45.93 -17.63 -6.03
N LEU A 133 -45.36 -17.59 -7.25
CA LEU A 133 -45.71 -16.66 -8.34
C LEU A 133 -47.19 -16.82 -8.76
N PRO A 134 -47.82 -15.78 -9.33
CA PRO A 134 -47.75 -15.54 -10.79
C PRO A 134 -47.47 -14.05 -11.09
N GLY A 135 -46.54 -13.67 -11.97
CA GLY A 135 -46.57 -13.94 -13.40
C GLY A 135 -47.25 -12.76 -14.11
N PHE A 136 -46.48 -11.77 -14.59
CA PHE A 136 -46.92 -10.79 -15.59
C PHE A 136 -45.73 -10.32 -16.45
N THR A 137 -45.63 -10.99 -17.61
CA THR A 137 -45.29 -10.55 -18.98
C THR A 137 -44.46 -9.30 -19.24
N ASP A 138 -43.38 -9.48 -20.02
CA ASP A 138 -42.82 -8.50 -20.96
C ASP A 138 -43.85 -8.05 -22.00
N GLU A 139 -43.76 -6.77 -22.41
CA GLU A 139 -44.51 -6.06 -23.48
C GLU A 139 -45.60 -5.08 -22.96
N GLU A 140 -45.63 -3.87 -23.55
CA GLU A 140 -46.52 -2.69 -23.32
C GLU A 140 -46.03 -1.63 -22.29
N VAL A 141 -45.78 -0.34 -22.57
CA VAL A 141 -46.12 0.55 -23.71
C VAL A 141 -45.18 1.78 -23.74
N THR A 142 -44.88 2.21 -24.96
CA THR A 142 -44.23 3.46 -25.40
C THR A 142 -45.03 4.75 -25.08
N SER A 143 -44.29 5.88 -24.94
CA SER A 143 -44.64 7.29 -25.24
C SER A 143 -45.33 8.22 -24.23
N ALA A 144 -44.60 9.30 -23.87
CA ALA A 144 -45.01 10.73 -23.98
C ALA A 144 -43.73 11.61 -23.89
N ARG A 145 -43.24 12.30 -24.95
CA ARG A 145 -43.68 13.58 -25.58
C ARG A 145 -43.37 14.80 -24.68
N ALA A 146 -42.80 15.94 -25.10
CA ALA A 146 -42.09 16.45 -26.27
C ALA A 146 -41.58 17.89 -25.93
N VAL A 147 -40.54 18.33 -26.67
CA VAL A 147 -40.26 19.68 -27.23
C VAL A 147 -41.01 20.91 -26.67
N VAL A 148 -40.20 21.89 -26.22
CA VAL A 148 -40.43 23.35 -26.16
C VAL A 148 -39.15 23.93 -26.77
N GLU A 149 -39.08 24.76 -27.81
CA GLU A 149 -40.00 25.47 -28.72
C GLU A 149 -39.28 25.59 -30.07
#